data_AF-A0AAU2LI99-F1
#
_entry.id   AF-A0AAU2LI99-F1
#
_cell.length_a   1.000
_cell.length_b   1.000
_cell.length_c   1.000
_cell.angle_alpha   90.00
_cell.angle_beta   90.00
_cell.angle_gamma   90.00
#
_symmetry.space_group_name_H-M   'P 1'
#
loop_
_entity.id
_entity.type
_entity.pdbx_description
1 polymer ?
#
loop_
_entity_poly.entity_id
_entity_poly.type
_entity_poly.pdbx_seq_one_letter_code
_entity_poly.pdbx_strand_id
1 'polypeptide(L)'
;MRLDRKAFPPPLRPANLLSVRELALAWLLMALLALLGWVLVVGQARDMGVEPGTMGMGVPLFLAFWLVMMIAMMFPSVAPVAITWARAIGRQSTGVVRAARTTQFVGGYLLAWTAFGLLTYGILAATGALVQDHPTAGRWIGAGAFLLAGLQQLGPLKDVCLRHCQSPLGQLVRYAGFRPRARDLRVGMHHGLYCVGCCWGLMIVLIPLGVMNILAMAALAVVIFVEKLWRLGPVFSKAVGVAFLALAVLAPFQSWLLPGLETPQSTMTDMLLG
;
A
#
# COMPACT_ATOMS: atom_id res chain seq x y z
N MET A 1 -3.79 -39.36 -53.71
CA MET A 1 -3.90 -39.13 -52.25
C MET A 1 -4.17 -37.65 -52.03
N ARG A 2 -5.44 -37.25 -51.84
CA ARG A 2 -5.84 -35.84 -51.60
C ARG A 2 -5.62 -35.54 -50.12
N LEU A 3 -4.74 -34.60 -49.80
CA LEU A 3 -4.58 -34.09 -48.44
C LEU A 3 -5.84 -33.28 -48.07
N ASP A 4 -6.57 -33.77 -47.07
CA ASP A 4 -7.75 -33.10 -46.54
C ASP A 4 -7.31 -31.80 -45.86
N ARG A 5 -7.69 -30.68 -46.48
CA ARG A 5 -7.29 -29.32 -46.11
C ARG A 5 -8.26 -28.74 -45.07
N LYS A 6 -8.70 -29.56 -44.11
CA LYS A 6 -9.67 -29.18 -43.08
C LYS A 6 -9.05 -29.17 -41.69
N ALA A 7 -9.31 -28.07 -41.00
CA ALA A 7 -8.95 -27.75 -39.61
C ALA A 7 -7.51 -27.28 -39.37
N PHE A 8 -7.09 -26.20 -40.06
CA PHE A 8 -6.32 -25.21 -39.31
C PHE A 8 -7.27 -24.64 -38.23
N PRO A 9 -6.87 -24.59 -36.94
CA PRO A 9 -7.62 -23.82 -35.97
C PRO A 9 -7.75 -22.39 -36.53
N PRO A 10 -8.91 -21.72 -36.35
CA PRO A 10 -9.05 -20.35 -36.81
C PRO A 10 -7.86 -19.54 -36.28
N PRO A 11 -7.30 -18.60 -37.06
CA PRO A 11 -6.29 -17.69 -36.53
C PRO A 11 -6.85 -17.15 -35.21
N LEU A 12 -6.07 -17.27 -34.13
CA LEU A 12 -6.40 -16.68 -32.83
C LEU A 12 -6.85 -15.26 -33.13
N ARG A 13 -8.16 -15.00 -32.99
CA ARG A 13 -8.70 -13.65 -33.18
C ARG A 13 -7.78 -12.72 -32.40
N PRO A 14 -7.29 -11.61 -32.99
CA PRO A 14 -6.51 -10.65 -32.23
C PRO A 14 -7.30 -10.38 -30.96
N ALA A 15 -6.76 -10.82 -29.82
CA ALA A 15 -7.42 -10.71 -28.54
C ALA A 15 -7.79 -9.25 -28.41
N ASN A 16 -9.10 -8.95 -28.46
CA ASN A 16 -9.66 -7.61 -28.55
C ASN A 16 -8.76 -6.65 -27.78
N LEU A 17 -7.96 -5.86 -28.50
CA LEU A 17 -7.15 -4.82 -27.91
C LEU A 17 -8.14 -3.97 -27.12
N LEU A 18 -7.86 -3.82 -25.83
CA LEU A 18 -8.70 -3.11 -24.88
C LEU A 18 -9.26 -1.86 -25.55
N SER A 19 -10.58 -1.63 -25.50
CA SER A 19 -11.06 -0.33 -25.96
C SER A 19 -10.40 0.72 -25.06
N VAL A 20 -9.67 1.65 -25.67
CA VAL A 20 -8.90 2.69 -24.94
C VAL A 20 -9.82 3.42 -23.95
N ARG A 21 -11.10 3.55 -24.31
CA ARG A 21 -12.17 4.12 -23.47
C ARG A 21 -12.39 3.34 -22.17
N GLU A 22 -12.55 2.01 -22.22
CA GLU A 22 -12.73 1.20 -21.00
C GLU A 22 -11.50 1.21 -20.10
N LEU A 23 -10.31 1.31 -20.69
CA LEU A 23 -9.07 1.48 -19.92
C LEU A 23 -9.01 2.83 -19.24
N ALA A 24 -9.28 3.90 -19.98
CA ALA A 24 -9.32 5.25 -19.45
C ALA A 24 -10.35 5.36 -18.31
N LEU A 25 -11.57 4.85 -18.48
CA LEU A 25 -12.61 4.89 -17.45
C LEU A 25 -12.20 4.15 -16.17
N ALA A 26 -11.57 2.98 -16.30
CA ALA A 26 -11.15 2.22 -15.13
C ALA A 26 -10.00 2.93 -14.37
N TRP A 27 -9.06 3.53 -15.09
CA TRP A 27 -8.01 4.37 -14.49
C TRP A 27 -8.58 5.64 -13.85
N LEU A 28 -9.52 6.31 -14.51
CA LEU A 28 -10.20 7.49 -13.98
C LEU A 28 -10.94 7.16 -12.68
N LEU A 29 -11.63 6.02 -12.61
CA LEU A 29 -12.30 5.58 -11.38
C LEU A 29 -11.29 5.33 -10.25
N MET A 30 -10.15 4.68 -10.54
CA MET A 30 -9.09 4.45 -9.54
C MET A 30 -8.49 5.77 -9.05
N ALA A 31 -8.24 6.72 -9.97
CA ALA A 31 -7.73 8.04 -9.64
C ALA A 31 -8.74 8.84 -8.80
N LEU A 32 -10.03 8.77 -9.13
CA LEU A 32 -11.09 9.44 -8.37
C LEU A 32 -11.18 8.89 -6.94
N LEU A 33 -11.18 7.56 -6.77
CA LEU A 33 -11.20 6.93 -5.44
C LEU A 33 -9.97 7.32 -4.62
N ALA A 34 -8.78 7.34 -5.24
CA ALA A 34 -7.55 7.76 -4.59
C ALA A 34 -7.59 9.24 -4.21
N LEU A 35 -8.10 10.12 -5.09
CA LEU A 35 -8.25 11.55 -4.84
C LEU A 35 -9.22 11.81 -3.67
N LEU A 36 -10.37 11.15 -3.67
CA LEU A 36 -11.34 11.22 -2.57
C LEU A 36 -10.70 10.76 -1.26
N GLY A 37 -9.94 9.66 -1.29
CA GLY A 37 -9.17 9.20 -0.14
C GLY A 37 -8.18 10.25 0.36
N TRP A 38 -7.41 10.88 -0.53
CA TRP A 38 -6.48 11.96 -0.18
C TRP A 38 -7.18 13.18 0.42
N VAL A 39 -8.32 13.61 -0.13
CA VAL A 39 -9.10 14.72 0.41
C VAL A 39 -9.53 14.43 1.85
N LEU A 40 -10.03 13.22 2.13
CA LEU A 40 -10.43 12.81 3.47
C LEU A 40 -9.24 12.72 4.43
N VAL A 41 -8.12 12.13 4.00
CA VAL A 41 -6.88 12.05 4.80
C VAL A 41 -6.33 13.43 5.14
N VAL A 42 -6.27 14.35 4.17
CA VAL A 42 -5.75 15.71 4.38
C VAL A 42 -6.67 16.50 5.30
N GLY A 43 -7.99 16.34 5.16
CA GLY A 43 -8.95 16.91 6.11
C GLY A 43 -8.66 16.44 7.54
N GLN A 44 -8.57 15.11 7.73
CA GLN A 44 -8.32 14.54 9.06
C GLN A 44 -6.98 14.94 9.67
N ALA A 45 -5.90 14.93 8.88
CA ALA A 45 -4.56 15.23 9.37
C ALA A 45 -4.42 16.68 9.85
N ARG A 46 -5.20 17.62 9.27
CA ARG A 46 -5.24 19.02 9.73
C ARG A 46 -5.83 19.15 11.13
N ASP A 47 -6.78 18.28 11.47
CA ASP A 47 -7.47 18.33 12.76
C ASP A 47 -6.72 17.58 13.88
N MET A 48 -5.87 16.59 13.53
CA MET A 48 -5.28 15.67 14.51
C MET A 48 -3.80 15.92 14.88
N GLY A 49 -3.10 16.82 14.20
CA GLY A 49 -1.66 17.04 14.45
C GLY A 49 -0.78 15.80 14.20
N VAL A 50 0.52 15.93 14.44
CA VAL A 50 1.49 14.82 14.36
C VAL A 50 1.90 14.47 15.78
N GLU A 51 1.32 13.40 16.34
CA GLU A 51 1.61 12.93 17.69
C GLU A 51 2.08 11.47 17.68
N PRO A 52 2.86 11.03 18.69
CA PRO A 52 3.25 9.63 18.82
C PRO A 52 2.06 8.70 19.10
N GLY A 53 2.13 7.48 18.54
CA GLY A 53 1.21 6.40 18.86
C GLY A 53 -0.09 6.39 18.03
N THR A 54 -1.20 6.02 18.65
CA THR A 54 -2.49 5.82 17.96
C THR A 54 -3.32 7.09 17.83
N MET A 55 -2.75 8.26 18.17
CA MET A 55 -3.45 9.55 18.22
C MET A 55 -4.67 9.55 19.16
N GLY A 56 -4.60 8.77 20.25
CA GLY A 56 -5.72 8.60 21.19
C GLY A 56 -6.93 7.83 20.63
N MET A 57 -6.84 7.29 19.41
CA MET A 57 -7.97 6.60 18.78
C MET A 57 -8.14 5.17 19.29
N GLY A 58 -9.40 4.75 19.45
CA GLY A 58 -9.77 3.35 19.58
C GLY A 58 -9.59 2.59 18.25
N VAL A 59 -9.47 1.26 18.34
CA VAL A 59 -9.26 0.36 17.19
C VAL A 59 -10.21 0.62 16.00
N PRO A 60 -11.55 0.75 16.18
CA PRO A 60 -12.46 0.89 15.04
C PRO A 60 -12.21 2.17 14.24
N LEU A 61 -11.99 3.30 14.93
CA LEU A 61 -11.77 4.58 14.29
C LEU A 61 -10.40 4.63 13.61
N PHE A 62 -9.36 4.10 14.27
CA PHE A 62 -8.04 3.95 13.67
C PHE A 62 -8.11 3.12 12.38
N LEU A 63 -8.80 1.97 12.40
CA LEU A 63 -8.93 1.12 11.22
C LEU A 63 -9.71 1.80 10.08
N ALA A 64 -10.71 2.62 10.40
CA ALA A 64 -11.42 3.40 9.39
C ALA A 64 -10.47 4.37 8.67
N PHE A 65 -9.70 5.17 9.41
CA PHE A 65 -8.71 6.08 8.83
C PHE A 65 -7.58 5.35 8.10
N TRP A 66 -7.08 4.28 8.69
CA TRP A 66 -6.09 3.41 8.08
C TRP A 66 -6.54 2.92 6.70
N LEU A 67 -7.78 2.44 6.59
CA LEU A 67 -8.32 1.98 5.31
C LEU A 67 -8.50 3.11 4.29
N VAL A 68 -8.94 4.29 4.72
CA VAL A 68 -9.02 5.47 3.84
C VAL A 68 -7.62 5.86 3.33
N MET A 69 -6.61 5.83 4.20
CA MET A 69 -5.20 6.03 3.84
C MET A 69 -4.70 4.97 2.85
N MET A 70 -5.04 3.69 3.07
CA MET A 70 -4.67 2.62 2.13
C MET A 70 -5.35 2.79 0.77
N ILE A 71 -6.59 3.27 0.73
CA ILE A 71 -7.26 3.63 -0.53
C ILE A 71 -6.50 4.75 -1.22
N ALA A 72 -6.18 5.84 -0.50
CA ALA A 72 -5.49 7.01 -1.03
C ALA A 72 -4.11 6.64 -1.64
N MET A 73 -3.32 5.84 -0.93
CA MET A 73 -1.94 5.57 -1.29
C MET A 73 -1.79 4.33 -2.18
N MET A 74 -2.53 3.25 -1.93
CA MET A 74 -2.26 1.96 -2.56
C MET A 74 -3.06 1.71 -3.83
N PHE A 75 -4.28 2.25 -3.96
CA PHE A 75 -5.15 1.98 -5.12
C PHE A 75 -4.46 2.32 -6.45
N PRO A 76 -3.82 3.48 -6.62
CA PRO A 76 -3.11 3.79 -7.87
C PRO A 76 -2.03 2.75 -8.21
N SER A 77 -1.34 2.23 -7.19
CA SER A 77 -0.23 1.28 -7.37
C SER A 77 -0.67 -0.14 -7.76
N VAL A 78 -1.92 -0.51 -7.50
CA VAL A 78 -2.48 -1.84 -7.86
C VAL A 78 -3.39 -1.80 -9.08
N ALA A 79 -3.57 -0.63 -9.68
CA ALA A 79 -4.48 -0.40 -10.80
C ALA A 79 -4.30 -1.39 -11.97
N PRO A 80 -3.08 -1.72 -12.44
CA PRO A 80 -2.93 -2.67 -13.55
C PRO A 80 -3.56 -4.03 -13.26
N VAL A 81 -3.30 -4.61 -12.08
CA VAL A 81 -3.86 -5.92 -11.69
C VAL A 81 -5.36 -5.81 -11.42
N ALA A 82 -5.79 -4.82 -10.64
CA ALA A 82 -7.19 -4.61 -10.29
C ALA A 82 -8.07 -4.42 -11.52
N ILE A 83 -7.62 -3.63 -12.50
CA ILE A 83 -8.35 -3.37 -13.75
C ILE A 83 -8.43 -4.65 -14.60
N THR A 84 -7.35 -5.43 -14.70
CA THR A 84 -7.40 -6.70 -15.44
C THR A 84 -8.39 -7.69 -14.83
N TRP A 85 -8.45 -7.78 -13.50
CA TRP A 85 -9.38 -8.66 -12.82
C TRP A 85 -10.83 -8.17 -12.89
N ALA A 86 -11.08 -6.88 -12.65
CA ALA A 86 -12.40 -6.26 -12.77
C ALA A 86 -13.01 -6.46 -14.18
N ARG A 87 -12.18 -6.46 -15.22
CA ARG A 87 -12.59 -6.79 -16.58
C ARG A 87 -12.94 -8.26 -16.77
N ALA A 88 -12.15 -9.17 -16.21
CA ALA A 88 -12.46 -10.59 -16.25
C ALA A 88 -13.82 -10.88 -15.60
N ILE A 89 -14.12 -10.19 -14.49
CA ILE A 89 -15.45 -10.19 -13.86
C ILE A 89 -16.51 -9.63 -14.82
N GLY A 90 -16.28 -8.45 -15.41
CA GLY A 90 -17.23 -7.79 -16.32
C GLY A 90 -17.54 -8.56 -17.61
N ARG A 91 -16.61 -9.40 -18.09
CA ARG A 91 -16.84 -10.31 -19.23
C ARG A 91 -17.74 -11.49 -18.89
N GLN A 92 -17.86 -11.83 -17.62
CA GLN A 92 -18.59 -13.01 -17.13
C GLN A 92 -19.86 -12.65 -16.35
N SER A 93 -20.06 -11.38 -16.01
CA SER A 93 -21.16 -10.94 -15.16
C SER A 93 -21.53 -9.48 -15.44
N THR A 94 -22.81 -9.15 -15.26
CA THR A 94 -23.38 -7.81 -15.43
C THR A 94 -24.23 -7.42 -14.22
N GLY A 95 -24.65 -6.16 -14.15
CA GLY A 95 -25.55 -5.65 -13.10
C GLY A 95 -25.05 -5.91 -11.67
N VAL A 96 -25.98 -6.34 -10.80
CA VAL A 96 -25.72 -6.60 -9.37
C VAL A 96 -24.67 -7.69 -9.15
N VAL A 97 -24.63 -8.72 -10.00
CA VAL A 97 -23.64 -9.81 -9.87
C VAL A 97 -22.21 -9.28 -10.12
N ARG A 98 -22.04 -8.41 -11.12
CA ARG A 98 -20.75 -7.76 -11.38
C ARG A 98 -20.31 -6.89 -10.21
N ALA A 99 -21.23 -6.09 -9.67
CA ALA A 99 -20.97 -5.26 -8.50
C ALA A 99 -20.54 -6.12 -7.31
N ALA A 100 -21.30 -7.16 -6.97
CA ALA A 100 -20.98 -8.07 -5.86
C ALA A 100 -19.60 -8.72 -6.01
N ARG A 101 -19.25 -9.23 -7.20
CA ARG A 101 -17.94 -9.84 -7.47
C ARG A 101 -16.79 -8.84 -7.38
N THR A 102 -17.00 -7.61 -7.86
CA THR A 102 -16.01 -6.53 -7.74
C THR A 102 -15.82 -6.12 -6.29
N THR A 103 -16.91 -5.97 -5.53
CA THR A 103 -16.88 -5.68 -4.09
C THR A 103 -16.21 -6.81 -3.32
N GLN A 104 -16.42 -8.08 -3.69
CA GLN A 104 -15.69 -9.20 -3.10
C GLN A 104 -14.18 -9.05 -3.32
N PHE A 105 -13.73 -8.73 -4.54
CA PHE A 105 -12.31 -8.49 -4.82
C PHE A 105 -11.74 -7.34 -3.98
N VAL A 106 -12.40 -6.18 -3.97
CA VAL A 106 -11.95 -5.02 -3.19
C VAL A 106 -11.98 -5.32 -1.70
N GLY A 107 -13.04 -5.96 -1.20
CA GLY A 107 -13.18 -6.38 0.18
C GLY A 107 -12.07 -7.33 0.62
N GLY A 108 -11.69 -8.29 -0.22
CA GLY A 108 -10.57 -9.20 0.06
C GLY A 108 -9.25 -8.45 0.20
N TYR A 109 -9.00 -7.51 -0.71
CA TYR A 109 -7.81 -6.67 -0.67
C TYR A 109 -7.75 -5.83 0.62
N LEU A 110 -8.86 -5.19 0.98
CA LEU A 110 -8.96 -4.37 2.18
C LEU A 110 -8.87 -5.22 3.46
N LEU A 111 -9.37 -6.46 3.48
CA LEU A 111 -9.22 -7.37 4.63
C LEU A 111 -7.74 -7.66 4.95
N ALA A 112 -6.90 -7.84 3.93
CA ALA A 112 -5.45 -8.00 4.15
C ALA A 112 -4.84 -6.73 4.78
N TRP A 113 -5.27 -5.56 4.32
CA TRP A 113 -4.85 -4.27 4.89
C TRP A 113 -5.41 -4.01 6.29
N THR A 114 -6.62 -4.48 6.60
CA THR A 114 -7.21 -4.44 7.94
C THR A 114 -6.38 -5.27 8.91
N ALA A 115 -6.00 -6.49 8.52
CA ALA A 115 -5.15 -7.34 9.36
C ALA A 115 -3.79 -6.67 9.64
N PHE A 116 -3.16 -6.09 8.62
CA PHE A 116 -1.91 -5.36 8.81
C PHE A 116 -2.09 -4.05 9.61
N GLY A 117 -3.21 -3.36 9.44
CA GLY A 117 -3.58 -2.19 10.24
C GLY A 117 -3.75 -2.52 11.72
N LEU A 118 -4.34 -3.68 12.04
CA LEU A 118 -4.47 -4.14 13.42
C LEU A 118 -3.11 -4.41 14.07
N LEU A 119 -2.17 -5.02 13.32
CA LEU A 119 -0.79 -5.20 13.78
C LEU A 119 -0.11 -3.84 14.02
N THR A 120 -0.28 -2.91 13.07
CA THR A 120 0.29 -1.56 13.15
C THR A 120 -0.28 -0.79 14.33
N TYR A 121 -1.59 -0.91 14.62
CA TYR A 121 -2.22 -0.32 15.80
C TYR A 121 -1.57 -0.82 17.08
N GLY A 122 -1.38 -2.13 17.22
CA GLY A 122 -0.72 -2.72 18.39
C GLY A 122 0.71 -2.20 18.58
N ILE A 123 1.47 -2.09 17.49
CA ILE A 123 2.84 -1.53 17.51
C ILE A 123 2.82 -0.06 17.91
N LEU A 124 1.92 0.75 17.32
CA LEU A 124 1.78 2.18 17.64
C LEU A 124 1.34 2.40 19.09
N ALA A 125 0.42 1.59 19.61
CA ALA A 125 -0.01 1.66 21.01
C ALA A 125 1.16 1.34 21.96
N ALA A 126 1.93 0.29 21.67
CA ALA A 126 3.07 -0.12 22.49
C ALA A 126 4.22 0.91 22.43
N THR A 127 4.59 1.35 21.23
CA THR A 127 5.66 2.35 21.03
C THR A 127 5.26 3.72 21.57
N GLY A 128 4.00 4.14 21.42
CA GLY A 128 3.48 5.37 21.99
C GLY A 128 3.56 5.39 23.51
N ALA A 129 3.11 4.33 24.18
CA ALA A 129 3.24 4.20 25.64
C ALA A 129 4.70 4.25 26.09
N LEU A 130 5.59 3.53 25.39
CA LEU A 130 7.02 3.51 25.71
C LEU A 130 7.69 4.89 25.55
N VAL A 131 7.33 5.66 24.52
CA VAL A 131 7.86 7.02 24.32
C VAL A 131 7.34 7.99 25.37
N GLN A 132 6.09 7.84 25.81
CA GLN A 132 5.53 8.64 26.90
C GLN A 132 6.30 8.41 28.22
N ASP A 133 6.59 7.15 28.56
CA ASP A 133 7.35 6.80 29.78
C ASP A 133 8.85 7.10 29.67
N HIS A 134 9.42 6.92 28.47
CA HIS A 134 10.84 7.04 28.18
C HIS A 134 11.08 7.79 26.87
N PRO A 135 11.11 9.14 26.88
CA PRO A 135 11.25 9.94 25.65
C PRO A 135 12.50 9.61 24.81
N THR A 136 13.59 9.19 25.47
CA THR A 136 14.83 8.79 24.79
C THR A 136 14.71 7.47 24.01
N ALA A 137 13.63 6.70 24.17
CA ALA A 137 13.35 5.50 23.39
C ALA A 137 12.94 5.84 21.95
N GLY A 138 12.36 7.02 21.69
CA GLY A 138 11.89 7.44 20.37
C GLY A 138 12.99 7.34 19.30
N ARG A 139 14.20 7.79 19.61
CA ARG A 139 15.34 7.71 18.67
C ARG A 139 15.72 6.28 18.27
N TRP A 140 15.60 5.33 19.20
CA TRP A 140 15.89 3.92 18.96
C TRP A 140 14.75 3.21 18.24
N ILE A 141 13.49 3.57 18.54
CA ILE A 141 12.31 3.11 17.81
C ILE A 141 12.41 3.55 16.35
N GLY A 142 12.76 4.82 16.11
CA GLY A 142 12.96 5.35 14.76
C GLY A 142 14.09 4.67 14.01
N ALA A 143 15.26 4.51 14.65
CA ALA A 143 16.37 3.76 14.06
C ALA A 143 15.98 2.32 13.71
N GLY A 144 15.25 1.64 14.60
CA GLY A 144 14.74 0.28 14.37
C GLY A 144 13.74 0.21 13.22
N ALA A 145 12.81 1.17 13.14
CA ALA A 145 11.83 1.26 12.06
C ALA A 145 12.50 1.45 10.69
N PHE A 146 13.47 2.36 10.58
CA PHE A 146 14.24 2.56 9.35
C PHE A 146 15.12 1.34 9.01
N LEU A 147 15.74 0.70 10.01
CA LEU A 147 16.52 -0.52 9.80
C LEU A 147 15.65 -1.64 9.22
N LEU A 148 14.48 -1.89 9.84
CA LEU A 148 13.54 -2.90 9.35
C LEU A 148 13.05 -2.58 7.94
N ALA A 149 12.76 -1.32 7.64
CA ALA A 149 12.37 -0.89 6.30
C ALA A 149 13.50 -1.10 5.27
N GLY A 150 14.75 -0.78 5.62
CA GLY A 150 15.90 -1.02 4.77
C GLY A 150 16.13 -2.51 4.48
N LEU A 151 16.09 -3.35 5.52
CA LEU A 151 16.21 -4.81 5.39
C LEU A 151 15.07 -5.41 4.57
N GLN A 152 13.85 -4.91 4.77
CA GLN A 152 12.68 -5.32 3.99
C GLN A 152 12.88 -4.99 2.51
N GLN A 153 13.30 -3.75 2.19
CA GLN A 153 13.49 -3.29 0.82
C GLN A 153 14.59 -4.06 0.07
N LEU A 154 15.63 -4.50 0.78
CA LEU A 154 16.72 -5.30 0.22
C LEU A 154 16.47 -6.81 0.25
N GLY A 155 15.42 -7.24 0.94
CA GLY A 155 15.17 -8.65 1.24
C GLY A 155 14.52 -9.43 0.09
N PRO A 156 14.68 -10.77 0.08
CA PRO A 156 14.11 -11.64 -0.96
C PRO A 156 12.58 -11.64 -0.97
N LEU A 157 11.95 -11.40 0.18
CA LEU A 157 10.49 -11.29 0.29
C LEU A 157 9.97 -10.11 -0.54
N LYS A 158 10.63 -8.95 -0.49
CA LYS A 158 10.28 -7.78 -1.31
C LYS A 158 10.32 -8.12 -2.78
N ASP A 159 11.39 -8.76 -3.23
CA ASP A 159 11.58 -9.17 -4.62
C ASP A 159 10.47 -10.10 -5.12
N VAL A 160 10.11 -11.12 -4.32
CA VAL A 160 9.01 -12.05 -4.66
C VAL A 160 7.67 -11.30 -4.73
N CYS A 161 7.37 -10.48 -3.73
CA CYS A 161 6.11 -9.76 -3.66
C CYS A 161 5.98 -8.68 -4.73
N LEU A 162 7.07 -7.95 -5.02
CA LEU A 162 7.07 -6.89 -6.02
C LEU A 162 6.88 -7.45 -7.43
N ARG A 163 7.55 -8.55 -7.78
CA ARG A 163 7.32 -9.25 -9.06
C ARG A 163 5.87 -9.70 -9.22
N HIS A 164 5.23 -10.13 -8.13
CA HIS A 164 3.81 -10.48 -8.14
C HIS A 164 2.95 -9.26 -8.45
N CYS A 165 3.19 -8.12 -7.78
CA CYS A 165 2.46 -6.87 -8.01
C CYS A 165 2.67 -6.29 -9.42
N GLN A 166 3.82 -6.54 -10.06
CA GLN A 166 4.17 -6.05 -11.40
C GLN A 166 3.63 -6.92 -12.56
N SER A 167 3.02 -8.08 -12.29
CA SER A 167 2.66 -9.08 -13.33
C SER A 167 1.14 -9.27 -13.51
N PRO A 168 0.41 -8.29 -14.09
CA PRO A 168 -1.05 -8.36 -14.19
C PRO A 168 -1.57 -9.56 -15.00
N LEU A 169 -0.93 -9.91 -16.11
CA LEU A 169 -1.32 -11.06 -16.93
C LEU A 169 -1.00 -12.39 -16.24
N GLY A 170 0.16 -12.50 -15.58
CA GLY A 170 0.53 -13.67 -14.80
C GLY A 170 -0.44 -13.92 -13.65
N GLN A 171 -0.94 -12.84 -13.03
CA GLN A 171 -1.98 -12.93 -12.01
C GLN A 171 -3.31 -13.44 -12.56
N LEU A 172 -3.75 -12.96 -13.72
CA LEU A 172 -5.00 -13.44 -14.32
C LEU A 172 -4.99 -14.97 -14.54
N VAL A 173 -3.87 -15.51 -15.06
CA VAL A 173 -3.69 -16.96 -15.25
C VAL A 173 -3.71 -17.70 -13.92
N ARG A 174 -3.00 -17.21 -12.89
CA ARG A 174 -3.04 -17.83 -11.55
C ARG A 174 -4.44 -17.82 -10.94
N TYR A 175 -5.14 -16.70 -11.04
CA TYR A 175 -6.48 -16.53 -10.48
C TYR A 175 -7.54 -17.30 -11.28
N ALA A 176 -7.24 -17.74 -12.51
CA ALA A 176 -8.06 -18.68 -13.28
C ALA A 176 -8.27 -20.00 -12.55
N GLY A 177 -7.26 -20.51 -11.84
CA GLY A 177 -7.30 -21.79 -11.11
C GLY A 177 -7.95 -21.74 -9.73
N PHE A 178 -8.37 -20.58 -9.24
CA PHE A 178 -9.01 -20.47 -7.92
C PHE A 178 -10.40 -21.11 -7.94
N ARG A 179 -10.76 -21.85 -6.88
CA ARG A 179 -12.09 -22.47 -6.75
C ARG A 179 -13.22 -21.43 -6.91
N PRO A 180 -14.41 -21.81 -7.40
CA PRO A 180 -15.49 -20.84 -7.68
C PRO A 180 -16.06 -20.12 -6.44
N ARG A 181 -16.25 -20.83 -5.32
CA ARG A 181 -16.85 -20.27 -4.10
C ARG A 181 -16.01 -19.14 -3.53
N ALA A 182 -16.53 -17.92 -3.38
CA ALA A 182 -15.77 -16.75 -2.88
C ALA A 182 -14.45 -16.50 -3.63
N ARG A 183 -14.40 -16.80 -4.94
CA ARG A 183 -13.20 -16.68 -5.77
C ARG A 183 -12.64 -15.26 -5.73
N ASP A 184 -13.48 -14.27 -6.03
CA ASP A 184 -13.04 -12.88 -6.15
C ASP A 184 -12.53 -12.33 -4.82
N LEU A 185 -13.16 -12.71 -3.70
CA LEU A 185 -12.70 -12.40 -2.34
C LEU A 185 -11.30 -12.97 -2.08
N ARG A 186 -11.08 -14.26 -2.38
CA ARG A 186 -9.76 -14.89 -2.20
C ARG A 186 -8.69 -14.29 -3.11
N VAL A 187 -9.06 -13.93 -4.34
CA VAL A 187 -8.15 -13.25 -5.26
C VAL A 187 -7.74 -11.89 -4.69
N GLY A 188 -8.71 -11.12 -4.19
CA GLY A 188 -8.46 -9.85 -3.52
C GLY A 188 -7.54 -10.01 -2.31
N MET A 189 -7.86 -10.94 -1.41
CA MET A 189 -7.06 -11.21 -0.20
C MET A 189 -5.65 -11.65 -0.53
N HIS A 190 -5.50 -12.58 -1.48
CA HIS A 190 -4.20 -13.06 -1.91
C HIS A 190 -3.36 -11.93 -2.51
N HIS A 191 -3.94 -11.10 -3.39
CA HIS A 191 -3.24 -9.94 -3.94
C HIS A 191 -2.90 -8.91 -2.85
N GLY A 192 -3.81 -8.67 -1.92
CA GLY A 192 -3.62 -7.79 -0.76
C GLY A 192 -2.45 -8.23 0.11
N LEU A 193 -2.31 -9.53 0.40
CA LEU A 193 -1.19 -10.06 1.18
C LEU A 193 0.17 -9.85 0.48
N TYR A 194 0.24 -10.03 -0.84
CA TYR A 194 1.44 -9.68 -1.60
C TYR A 194 1.72 -8.18 -1.64
N CYS A 195 0.66 -7.37 -1.73
CA CYS A 195 0.78 -5.91 -1.66
C CYS A 195 1.37 -5.48 -0.31
N VAL A 196 0.84 -5.98 0.80
CA VAL A 196 1.41 -5.77 2.15
C VAL A 196 2.85 -6.28 2.21
N GLY A 197 3.12 -7.50 1.74
CA GLY A 197 4.47 -8.08 1.74
C GLY A 197 5.53 -7.24 1.01
N CYS A 198 5.16 -6.53 -0.05
CA CYS A 198 6.10 -5.67 -0.75
C CYS A 198 6.27 -4.27 -0.12
N CYS A 199 5.32 -3.75 0.66
CA CYS A 199 5.41 -2.37 1.18
C CYS A 199 5.26 -2.23 2.70
N TRP A 200 5.18 -3.31 3.48
CA TRP A 200 5.05 -3.23 4.94
C TRP A 200 6.18 -2.44 5.59
N GLY A 201 7.42 -2.57 5.10
CA GLY A 201 8.57 -1.78 5.58
C GLY A 201 8.37 -0.28 5.38
N LEU A 202 7.86 0.12 4.21
CA LEU A 202 7.50 1.51 3.92
C LEU A 202 6.38 2.02 4.82
N MET A 203 5.43 1.17 5.20
CA MET A 203 4.37 1.56 6.14
C MET A 203 4.89 1.76 7.56
N ILE A 204 5.85 0.94 8.00
CA ILE A 204 6.48 1.08 9.32
C ILE A 204 7.22 2.41 9.47
N VAL A 205 7.77 2.95 8.38
CA VAL A 205 8.44 4.27 8.39
C VAL A 205 7.49 5.41 8.77
N LEU A 206 6.17 5.23 8.65
CA LEU A 206 5.22 6.22 9.17
C LEU A 206 5.23 6.32 10.70
N ILE A 207 5.78 5.34 11.43
CA ILE A 207 5.93 5.42 12.89
C ILE A 207 6.89 6.58 13.27
N PRO A 208 8.16 6.59 12.82
CA PRO A 208 9.06 7.72 13.10
C PRO A 208 8.65 9.02 12.43
N LEU A 209 8.07 8.98 11.23
CA LEU A 209 7.71 10.19 10.48
C LEU A 209 6.36 10.79 10.88
N GLY A 210 5.53 10.04 11.60
CA GLY A 210 4.16 10.39 11.95
C GLY A 210 3.16 9.89 10.92
N VAL A 211 2.13 9.17 11.38
CA VAL A 211 1.08 8.61 10.52
C VAL A 211 0.24 9.71 9.85
N MET A 212 0.14 10.89 10.46
CA MET A 212 -0.57 12.07 9.93
C MET A 212 0.34 13.02 9.13
N ASN A 213 1.61 12.69 8.94
CA ASN A 213 2.52 13.51 8.15
C ASN A 213 2.21 13.32 6.65
N ILE A 214 1.38 14.21 6.11
CA ILE A 214 0.93 14.18 4.71
C ILE A 214 2.09 14.14 3.72
N LEU A 215 3.19 14.85 3.99
CA LEU A 215 4.36 14.84 3.12
C LEU A 215 5.04 13.47 3.11
N ALA A 216 5.23 12.86 4.28
CA ALA A 216 5.79 11.51 4.40
C ALA A 216 4.89 10.47 3.71
N MET A 217 3.58 10.55 3.93
CA MET A 217 2.61 9.68 3.28
C MET A 217 2.65 9.81 1.75
N ALA A 218 2.67 11.04 1.23
CA ALA A 218 2.72 11.31 -0.20
C ALA A 218 4.04 10.78 -0.82
N ALA A 219 5.17 11.02 -0.16
CA ALA A 219 6.47 10.51 -0.59
C ALA A 219 6.49 8.98 -0.65
N LEU A 220 5.99 8.30 0.39
CA LEU A 220 5.90 6.84 0.43
C LEU A 220 4.94 6.29 -0.63
N ALA A 221 3.80 6.97 -0.86
CA ALA A 221 2.87 6.59 -1.92
C ALA A 221 3.53 6.66 -3.31
N VAL A 222 4.31 7.71 -3.57
CA VAL A 222 5.09 7.86 -4.81
C VAL A 222 6.13 6.76 -4.93
N VAL A 223 6.88 6.47 -3.86
CA VAL A 223 7.85 5.36 -3.84
C VAL A 223 7.18 4.05 -4.23
N ILE A 224 6.07 3.71 -3.57
CA ILE A 224 5.33 2.46 -3.81
C ILE A 224 4.78 2.40 -5.23
N PHE A 225 4.24 3.50 -5.73
CA PHE A 225 3.73 3.61 -7.09
C PHE A 225 4.85 3.37 -8.11
N VAL A 226 5.98 4.06 -7.96
CA VAL A 226 7.15 3.90 -8.84
C VAL A 226 7.69 2.47 -8.78
N GLU A 227 7.86 1.89 -7.59
CA GLU A 227 8.32 0.51 -7.45
C GLU A 227 7.41 -0.48 -8.17
N LYS A 228 6.08 -0.33 -8.05
CA LYS A 228 5.11 -1.30 -8.58
C LYS A 228 4.82 -1.14 -10.07
N LEU A 229 5.04 0.04 -10.64
CA LEU A 229 4.69 0.31 -12.05
C LEU A 229 5.92 0.47 -12.95
N TRP A 230 7.07 0.85 -12.40
CA TRP A 230 8.26 1.07 -13.19
C TRP A 230 9.05 -0.21 -13.41
N ARG A 231 9.59 -0.39 -14.63
CA ARG A 231 10.39 -1.57 -15.02
C ARG A 231 11.66 -1.71 -14.18
N LEU A 232 12.22 -0.59 -13.72
CA LEU A 232 13.38 -0.53 -12.83
C LEU A 232 12.99 -0.51 -11.35
N GLY A 233 11.74 -0.81 -11.01
CA GLY A 233 11.22 -0.85 -9.65
C GLY A 233 12.08 -1.66 -8.66
N PRO A 234 12.62 -2.85 -9.02
CA PRO A 234 13.52 -3.59 -8.12
C PRO A 234 14.83 -2.86 -7.82
N VAL A 235 15.40 -2.15 -8.80
CA VAL A 235 16.63 -1.35 -8.60
C VAL A 235 16.32 -0.13 -7.73
N PHE A 236 15.22 0.56 -8.03
CA PHE A 236 14.75 1.70 -7.25
C PHE A 236 14.46 1.31 -5.79
N SER A 237 13.83 0.16 -5.56
CA SER A 237 13.58 -0.39 -4.22
C SER A 237 14.88 -0.61 -3.42
N LYS A 238 15.94 -1.09 -4.08
CA LYS A 238 17.26 -1.23 -3.43
C LYS A 238 17.85 0.12 -3.05
N ALA A 239 17.75 1.12 -3.91
CA ALA A 239 18.22 2.48 -3.60
C ALA A 239 17.46 3.07 -2.40
N VAL A 240 16.14 2.90 -2.36
CA VAL A 240 15.31 3.29 -1.20
C VAL A 240 15.70 2.52 0.06
N GLY A 241 16.01 1.22 -0.06
CA GLY A 241 16.50 0.41 1.05
C GLY A 241 17.81 0.93 1.65
N VAL A 242 18.79 1.27 0.80
CA VAL A 242 20.05 1.89 1.22
C VAL A 242 19.81 3.23 1.91
N ALA A 243 18.90 4.06 1.37
CA ALA A 243 18.52 5.32 1.99
C ALA A 243 17.94 5.13 3.40
N PHE A 244 17.09 4.12 3.61
CA PHE A 244 16.58 3.80 4.94
C PHE A 244 17.65 3.27 5.89
N LEU A 245 18.61 2.47 5.42
CA LEU A 245 19.74 2.06 6.25
C LEU A 245 20.59 3.26 6.69
N ALA A 246 20.81 4.24 5.81
CA ALA A 246 21.47 5.48 6.18
C ALA A 246 20.66 6.27 7.23
N LEU A 247 19.34 6.40 7.03
CA LEU A 247 18.46 7.04 8.01
C LEU A 247 18.44 6.31 9.35
N ALA A 248 18.56 4.97 9.37
CA ALA A 248 18.65 4.19 10.59
C ALA A 248 19.89 4.53 11.42
N VAL A 249 21.03 4.79 10.76
CA VAL A 249 22.28 5.20 11.41
C VAL A 249 22.21 6.64 11.91
N LEU A 250 21.53 7.53 11.17
CA LEU A 250 21.42 8.95 11.51
C LEU A 250 20.37 9.26 12.59
N ALA A 251 19.29 8.49 12.65
CA ALA A 251 18.15 8.70 13.54
C ALA A 251 18.51 8.88 15.04
N PRO A 252 19.48 8.15 15.63
CA PRO A 252 19.87 8.35 17.02
C PRO A 252 20.49 9.73 17.34
N PHE A 253 20.99 10.43 16.32
CA PHE A 253 21.73 11.68 16.44
C PHE A 253 20.93 12.91 15.97
N GLN A 254 19.81 12.71 15.28
CA GLN A 254 19.08 13.74 14.57
C GLN A 254 17.57 13.64 14.88
N SER A 255 17.09 14.34 15.90
CA SER A 255 15.69 14.25 16.35
C SER A 255 14.70 14.75 15.29
N TRP A 256 15.08 15.76 14.50
CA TRP A 256 14.24 16.30 13.41
C TRP A 256 13.89 15.28 12.32
N LEU A 257 14.60 14.14 12.24
CA LEU A 257 14.24 13.02 11.36
C LEU A 257 13.03 12.22 11.86
N LEU A 258 12.59 12.46 13.10
CA LEU A 258 11.63 11.64 13.83
C LEU A 258 10.41 12.46 14.32
N PRO A 259 9.77 13.29 13.47
CA PRO A 259 8.70 14.18 13.92
C PRO A 259 7.48 13.45 14.50
N GLY A 260 7.28 12.17 14.19
CA GLY A 260 6.22 11.33 14.77
C GLY A 260 6.54 10.76 16.15
N LEU A 261 7.74 10.98 16.68
CA LEU A 261 8.19 10.48 17.99
C LEU A 261 8.62 11.60 18.93
N GLU A 262 8.47 12.86 18.50
CA GLU A 262 8.68 14.02 19.37
C GLU A 262 7.41 14.26 20.21
N THR A 263 7.57 14.40 21.53
CA THR A 263 6.49 14.88 22.40
C THR A 263 6.37 16.41 22.25
N PRO A 264 5.17 17.01 22.24
CA PRO A 264 5.00 18.45 22.11
C PRO A 264 5.54 19.20 23.34
N GLN A 265 6.85 19.41 23.44
CA GLN A 265 7.45 20.13 24.56
C GLN A 265 8.78 20.84 24.29
N SER A 266 9.28 20.87 23.05
CA SER A 266 10.56 21.54 22.72
C SER A 266 10.43 22.91 22.05
N THR A 267 9.25 23.35 21.60
CA THR A 267 9.09 24.65 20.93
C THR A 267 8.87 25.85 21.86
N MET A 268 8.71 25.64 23.18
CA MET A 268 8.43 26.75 24.12
C MET A 268 9.69 27.30 24.82
N THR A 269 10.81 26.57 24.82
CA THR A 269 12.02 27.01 25.53
C THR A 269 12.88 27.96 24.68
N ASP A 270 12.78 27.91 23.35
CA ASP A 270 13.52 28.81 22.45
C ASP A 270 12.85 30.18 22.25
N MET A 271 11.56 30.33 22.62
CA MET A 271 10.85 31.62 22.56
C MET A 271 10.93 32.45 23.86
N LEU A 272 11.41 31.86 24.95
CA LEU A 272 11.54 32.53 26.26
C LEU A 272 12.97 32.96 26.58
N LEU A 273 13.93 32.67 25.69
CA LEU A 273 15.35 33.04 25.83
C LEU A 273 15.87 33.86 24.63
N GLY A 274 14.99 34.35 23.76
CA GLY A 274 15.30 35.26 22.65
C GLY A 274 14.94 36.71 22.96
#